data_AF-A0A8J6XUE3-F1
#
_entry.id   AF-A0A8J6XUE3-F1
#
_cell.length_a   1.000
_cell.length_b   1.000
_cell.length_c   1.000
_cell.angle_alpha   90.00
_cell.angle_beta   90.00
_cell.angle_gamma   90.00
#
_symmetry.space_group_name_H-M   'P 1'
#
loop_
_entity.id
_entity.type
_entity.pdbx_description
1 polymer ?
#
loop_
_entity_poly.entity_id
_entity_poly.type
_entity_poly.pdbx_seq_one_letter_code
_entity_poly.pdbx_strand_id
1 'polypeptide(L)'
;MNGTENQNTQQAPPQPQVQQNWQPAPVIAAAPDPRLKSPLLAMLLSCMPGLGQVYIGYYQRGFIHILVAASLIAFLNASGHMNPLIPMAGFFLAFFWLYNIVDAGRRAALYNQALAGTETIAPPEDFKMPAAGGSIIGGICLLGLGAILLSNTLFDLSLAWVEDWWPVALFIPGVWLIVRSIQERTAGADGKVTQED
;
A
#
# COMPACT_ATOMS: atom_id res chain seq x y z
N MET A 1 36.89 86.14 27.23
CA MET A 1 37.03 84.93 26.41
C MET A 1 35.90 83.98 26.78
N ASN A 2 35.32 83.34 25.77
CA ASN A 2 34.28 82.30 25.80
C ASN A 2 32.88 82.72 26.28
N GLY A 3 31.80 82.25 25.68
CA GLY A 3 31.65 81.29 24.58
C GLY A 3 30.16 81.14 24.27
N THR A 4 29.84 81.14 22.97
CA THR A 4 28.55 80.86 22.35
C THR A 4 28.06 79.45 22.63
N GLU A 5 26.74 79.25 22.78
CA GLU A 5 26.10 77.99 22.34
C GLU A 5 24.60 78.20 22.08
N ASN A 6 24.29 78.49 20.81
CA ASN A 6 22.93 78.42 20.27
C ASN A 6 22.57 76.95 20.07
N GLN A 7 21.60 76.44 20.84
CA GLN A 7 21.02 75.11 20.63
C GLN A 7 20.02 75.17 19.47
N ASN A 8 20.50 74.90 18.26
CA ASN A 8 19.64 74.67 17.10
C ASN A 8 19.22 73.20 17.09
N THR A 9 18.00 72.91 17.53
CA THR A 9 17.42 71.56 17.52
C THR A 9 17.07 71.18 16.07
N GLN A 10 17.94 70.38 15.47
CA GLN A 10 17.73 69.87 14.12
C GLN A 10 16.65 68.78 14.13
N GLN A 11 15.41 69.17 13.80
CA GLN A 11 14.31 68.23 13.54
C GLN A 11 14.56 67.47 12.23
N ALA A 12 14.52 66.14 12.30
CA ALA A 12 14.64 65.26 11.14
C ALA A 12 13.38 65.34 10.24
N PRO A 13 13.52 65.21 8.91
CA PRO A 13 12.40 65.31 7.99
C PRO A 13 11.39 64.15 8.19
N PRO A 14 10.07 64.43 8.05
CA PRO A 14 9.04 63.41 8.18
C PRO A 14 9.22 62.35 7.09
N GLN A 15 9.37 61.10 7.52
CA GLN A 15 9.47 59.94 6.63
C GLN A 15 8.11 59.74 5.91
N PRO A 16 8.09 59.52 4.59
CA PRO A 16 6.86 59.23 3.87
C PRO A 16 6.27 57.89 4.36
N GLN A 17 5.06 57.94 4.92
CA GLN A 17 4.32 56.73 5.31
C GLN A 17 3.81 56.03 4.05
N VAL A 18 4.49 54.95 3.67
CA VAL A 18 3.99 54.05 2.62
C VAL A 18 2.76 53.32 3.18
N GLN A 19 1.56 53.74 2.78
CA GLN A 19 0.32 53.02 3.11
C GLN A 19 0.37 51.65 2.41
N GLN A 20 0.78 50.62 3.16
CA GLN A 20 0.66 49.23 2.73
C GLN A 20 -0.81 48.82 2.74
N ASN A 21 -1.50 49.07 1.63
CA ASN A 21 -2.84 48.56 1.41
C ASN A 21 -2.74 47.04 1.22
N TRP A 22 -2.85 46.29 2.32
CA TRP A 22 -2.77 44.82 2.31
C TRP A 22 -4.09 44.27 1.76
N GLN A 23 -4.18 44.18 0.43
CA GLN A 23 -5.21 43.39 -0.22
C GLN A 23 -4.74 41.94 -0.25
N PRO A 24 -5.40 40.99 0.44
CA PRO A 24 -5.08 39.59 0.25
C PRO A 24 -5.29 39.26 -1.23
N ALA A 25 -4.25 38.74 -1.88
CA ALA A 25 -4.36 38.25 -3.24
C ALA A 25 -5.53 37.25 -3.30
N PRO A 26 -6.40 37.30 -4.34
CA PRO A 26 -7.46 36.32 -4.49
C PRO A 26 -6.82 34.94 -4.46
N VAL A 27 -7.26 34.10 -3.52
CA VAL A 27 -6.84 32.70 -3.45
C VAL A 27 -7.46 32.01 -4.66
N ILE A 28 -6.78 32.06 -5.80
CA ILE A 28 -7.12 31.25 -6.95
C ILE A 28 -6.94 29.83 -6.46
N ALA A 29 -8.05 29.11 -6.25
CA ALA A 29 -8.01 27.69 -5.90
C ALA A 29 -7.12 27.02 -6.96
N ALA A 30 -5.96 26.53 -6.54
CA ALA A 30 -5.07 25.80 -7.43
C ALA A 30 -5.89 24.71 -8.11
N ALA A 31 -5.71 24.55 -9.42
CA ALA A 31 -6.41 23.52 -10.17
C ALA A 31 -6.25 22.16 -9.45
N PRO A 32 -7.29 21.32 -9.35
CA PRO A 32 -7.19 20.03 -8.68
C PRO A 32 -6.01 19.25 -9.23
N ASP A 33 -5.07 18.84 -8.37
CA ASP A 33 -3.91 18.06 -8.80
C ASP A 33 -4.42 16.78 -9.48
N PRO A 34 -4.10 16.53 -10.77
CA PRO A 34 -4.52 15.35 -11.51
C PRO A 34 -4.12 14.02 -10.87
N ARG A 35 -3.16 14.05 -9.93
CA ARG A 35 -2.63 12.87 -9.25
C ARG A 35 -3.48 12.44 -8.06
N LEU A 36 -4.40 13.28 -7.57
CA LEU A 36 -5.28 12.96 -6.44
C LEU A 36 -6.18 11.75 -6.76
N LYS A 37 -6.31 10.84 -5.80
CA LYS A 37 -7.15 9.64 -5.93
C LYS A 37 -8.39 9.81 -5.06
N SER A 38 -9.58 9.57 -5.61
CA SER A 38 -10.82 9.58 -4.82
C SER A 38 -10.85 8.44 -3.78
N PRO A 39 -10.94 8.72 -2.47
CA PRO A 39 -11.04 7.69 -1.44
C PRO A 39 -12.36 6.92 -1.48
N LEU A 40 -13.46 7.60 -1.79
CA LEU A 40 -14.76 6.95 -1.95
C LEU A 40 -14.73 5.95 -3.10
N LEU A 41 -14.09 6.31 -4.23
CA LEU A 41 -13.97 5.40 -5.37
C LEU A 41 -13.11 4.19 -5.01
N ALA A 42 -12.04 4.37 -4.24
CA ALA A 42 -11.22 3.27 -3.74
C ALA A 42 -12.04 2.32 -2.86
N MET A 43 -12.88 2.85 -1.96
CA MET A 43 -13.78 2.04 -1.13
C MET A 43 -14.82 1.27 -1.96
N LEU A 44 -15.45 1.94 -2.93
CA LEU A 44 -16.44 1.33 -3.82
C LEU A 44 -15.84 0.22 -4.68
N LEU A 45 -14.64 0.42 -5.23
CA LEU A 45 -13.93 -0.65 -5.95
C LEU A 45 -13.61 -1.81 -5.01
N SER A 46 -13.22 -1.53 -3.77
CA SER A 46 -12.98 -2.55 -2.74
C SER A 46 -14.23 -3.32 -2.28
N CYS A 47 -15.43 -3.03 -2.78
CA CYS A 47 -16.56 -3.96 -2.65
C CYS A 47 -16.24 -5.33 -3.27
N MET A 48 -15.35 -5.37 -4.29
CA MET A 48 -14.66 -6.58 -4.69
C MET A 48 -13.27 -6.61 -4.00
N PRO A 49 -12.97 -7.63 -3.19
CA PRO A 49 -11.72 -7.70 -2.43
C PRO A 49 -10.49 -7.40 -3.29
N GLY A 50 -9.63 -6.48 -2.83
CA GLY A 50 -8.39 -6.06 -3.48
C GLY A 50 -8.47 -5.02 -4.61
N LEU A 51 -9.61 -4.80 -5.27
CA LEU A 51 -9.67 -3.85 -6.40
C LEU A 51 -9.41 -2.38 -6.00
N GLY A 52 -9.88 -1.96 -4.82
CA GLY A 52 -9.64 -0.61 -4.33
C GLY A 52 -8.15 -0.31 -4.13
N GLN A 53 -7.38 -1.32 -3.70
CA GLN A 53 -5.93 -1.26 -3.53
C GLN A 53 -5.19 -1.18 -4.86
N VAL A 54 -5.66 -1.94 -5.86
CA VAL A 54 -5.12 -1.90 -7.23
C VAL A 54 -5.33 -0.51 -7.83
N TYR A 55 -6.49 0.12 -7.61
CA TYR A 55 -6.79 1.46 -8.11
C TYR A 55 -5.84 2.55 -7.59
N ILE A 56 -5.46 2.49 -6.31
CA ILE A 56 -4.49 3.42 -5.72
C ILE A 56 -3.03 3.06 -6.04
N GLY A 57 -2.77 1.95 -6.74
CA GLY A 57 -1.43 1.51 -7.14
C GLY A 57 -0.73 0.54 -6.17
N TYR A 58 -1.41 0.08 -5.11
CA TYR A 58 -0.89 -0.91 -4.16
C TYR A 58 -1.15 -2.33 -4.65
N TYR A 59 -0.53 -2.72 -5.77
CA TYR A 59 -0.79 -3.99 -6.46
C TYR A 59 -0.55 -5.21 -5.59
N GLN A 60 0.61 -5.29 -4.90
CA GLN A 60 0.95 -6.44 -4.06
C GLN A 60 -0.12 -6.67 -2.97
N ARG A 61 -0.54 -5.59 -2.30
CA ARG A 61 -1.59 -5.66 -1.28
C ARG A 61 -2.93 -6.05 -1.91
N GLY A 62 -3.31 -5.45 -3.03
CA GLY A 62 -4.52 -5.81 -3.75
C GLY A 62 -4.59 -7.28 -4.13
N PHE A 63 -3.51 -7.84 -4.68
CA PHE A 63 -3.41 -9.26 -5.00
C PHE A 63 -3.50 -10.15 -3.76
N ILE A 64 -2.85 -9.78 -2.65
CA ILE A 64 -2.96 -10.52 -1.39
C ILE A 64 -4.44 -10.55 -0.92
N HIS A 65 -5.17 -9.44 -1.04
CA HIS A 65 -6.56 -9.40 -0.60
C HIS A 65 -7.47 -10.26 -1.48
N ILE A 66 -7.24 -10.27 -2.80
CA ILE A 66 -7.92 -11.16 -3.75
C ILE A 66 -7.65 -12.62 -3.37
N LEU A 67 -6.39 -12.99 -3.16
CA LEU A 67 -6.00 -14.36 -2.82
C LEU A 67 -6.62 -14.82 -1.49
N VAL A 68 -6.53 -13.99 -0.44
CA VAL A 68 -7.13 -14.32 0.87
C VAL A 68 -8.64 -14.53 0.74
N ALA A 69 -9.36 -13.61 0.07
CA ALA A 69 -10.80 -13.75 -0.11
C ALA A 69 -11.16 -14.98 -0.95
N ALA A 70 -10.47 -15.21 -2.06
CA ALA A 70 -10.70 -16.35 -2.94
C ALA A 70 -10.44 -17.68 -2.24
N SER A 71 -9.33 -17.81 -1.51
CA SER A 71 -9.01 -19.01 -0.72
C SER A 71 -10.05 -19.27 0.36
N LEU A 72 -10.55 -18.23 1.02
CA LEU A 72 -11.54 -18.37 2.08
C LEU A 72 -12.91 -18.78 1.53
N ILE A 73 -13.32 -18.22 0.39
CA ILE A 73 -14.53 -18.63 -0.33
C ILE A 73 -14.40 -20.08 -0.83
N ALA A 74 -13.26 -20.45 -1.41
CA ALA A 74 -12.99 -21.81 -1.86
C ALA A 74 -13.03 -22.80 -0.69
N PHE A 75 -12.42 -22.45 0.45
CA PHE A 75 -12.48 -23.26 1.67
C PHE A 75 -13.91 -23.45 2.18
N LEU A 76 -14.72 -22.39 2.21
CA LEU A 76 -16.12 -22.45 2.62
C LEU A 76 -16.97 -23.30 1.66
N ASN A 77 -16.66 -23.30 0.36
CA ASN A 77 -17.36 -24.09 -0.63
C ASN A 77 -16.97 -25.58 -0.60
N ALA A 78 -15.68 -25.87 -0.44
CA ALA A 78 -15.15 -27.24 -0.43
C ALA A 78 -15.36 -27.97 0.92
N SER A 79 -15.54 -27.23 2.01
CA SER A 79 -15.76 -27.82 3.33
C SER A 79 -17.18 -28.38 3.47
N GLY A 80 -17.30 -29.63 3.94
CA GLY A 80 -18.60 -30.21 4.28
C GLY A 80 -19.28 -29.48 5.44
N HIS A 81 -20.61 -29.40 5.42
CA HIS A 81 -21.46 -28.66 6.39
C HIS A 81 -21.25 -29.02 7.88
N MET A 82 -20.59 -30.15 8.18
CA MET A 82 -20.26 -30.59 9.54
C MET A 82 -18.93 -30.03 10.06
N ASN A 83 -18.20 -29.24 9.28
CA ASN A 83 -16.91 -28.69 9.69
C ASN A 83 -17.12 -27.52 10.69
N PRO A 84 -16.66 -27.63 11.95
CA PRO A 84 -16.84 -26.58 12.96
C PRO A 84 -16.09 -25.28 12.63
N LEU A 85 -15.17 -25.29 11.66
CA LEU A 85 -14.45 -24.10 11.20
C LEU A 85 -15.28 -23.22 10.25
N ILE A 86 -16.39 -23.70 9.69
CA ILE A 86 -17.21 -22.95 8.73
C ILE A 86 -17.73 -21.63 9.31
N PRO A 87 -18.40 -21.60 10.49
CA PRO A 87 -18.88 -20.34 11.05
C PRO A 87 -17.74 -19.36 11.33
N MET A 88 -16.61 -19.85 11.85
CA MET A 88 -15.43 -19.02 12.13
C MET A 88 -14.85 -18.41 10.85
N ALA A 89 -14.70 -19.19 9.79
CA ALA A 89 -14.23 -18.72 8.49
C ALA A 89 -15.22 -17.73 7.85
N GLY A 90 -16.54 -17.94 8.01
CA GLY A 90 -17.57 -17.01 7.55
C GLY A 90 -17.51 -15.66 8.27
N PHE A 91 -17.37 -15.66 9.60
CA PHE A 91 -17.15 -14.42 10.36
C PHE A 91 -15.86 -13.73 9.95
N PHE A 92 -14.76 -14.46 9.84
CA PHE A 92 -13.48 -13.91 9.39
C PHE A 92 -13.62 -13.30 7.99
N LEU A 93 -14.32 -13.96 7.05
CA LEU A 93 -14.58 -13.43 5.71
C LEU A 93 -15.35 -12.12 5.76
N ALA A 94 -16.40 -12.03 6.57
CA ALA A 94 -17.20 -10.81 6.71
C ALA A 94 -16.38 -9.65 7.28
N PHE A 95 -15.61 -9.87 8.35
CA PHE A 95 -14.71 -8.87 8.91
C PHE A 95 -13.62 -8.46 7.92
N PHE A 96 -13.01 -9.43 7.24
CA PHE A 96 -12.01 -9.19 6.22
C PHE A 96 -12.56 -8.34 5.06
N TRP A 97 -13.81 -8.58 4.64
CA TRP A 97 -14.47 -7.82 3.59
C TRP A 97 -14.66 -6.35 3.97
N LEU A 98 -15.16 -6.08 5.17
CA LEU A 98 -15.32 -4.72 5.68
C LEU A 98 -13.96 -4.03 5.87
N TYR A 99 -12.99 -4.76 6.43
CA TYR A 99 -11.61 -4.29 6.56
C TYR A 99 -11.03 -3.87 5.20
N ASN A 100 -11.19 -4.69 4.16
CA ASN A 100 -10.69 -4.41 2.81
C ASN A 100 -11.26 -3.10 2.22
N ILE A 101 -12.54 -2.79 2.50
CA ILE A 101 -13.18 -1.53 2.08
C ILE A 101 -12.56 -0.35 2.82
N VAL A 102 -12.49 -0.41 4.16
CA VAL A 102 -11.95 0.67 4.99
C VAL A 102 -10.46 0.91 4.71
N ASP A 103 -9.68 -0.15 4.53
CA ASP A 103 -8.25 -0.09 4.25
C ASP A 103 -7.97 0.64 2.92
N ALA A 104 -8.78 0.40 1.88
CA ALA A 104 -8.63 1.11 0.59
C ALA A 104 -8.93 2.61 0.71
N GLY A 105 -10.00 2.97 1.45
CA GLY A 105 -10.33 4.37 1.71
C GLY A 105 -9.26 5.10 2.52
N ARG A 106 -8.78 4.47 3.60
CA ARG A 106 -7.70 5.02 4.43
C ARG A 106 -6.43 5.23 3.62
N ARG A 107 -6.04 4.28 2.78
CA ARG A 107 -4.83 4.40 1.95
C ARG A 107 -4.96 5.44 0.85
N ALA A 108 -6.13 5.58 0.24
CA ALA A 108 -6.37 6.66 -0.72
C ALA A 108 -6.25 8.04 -0.05
N ALA A 109 -6.79 8.19 1.17
CA ALA A 109 -6.64 9.42 1.94
C ALA A 109 -5.17 9.71 2.29
N LEU A 110 -4.44 8.70 2.77
CA LEU A 110 -3.00 8.81 3.06
C LEU A 110 -2.19 9.14 1.80
N TYR A 111 -2.52 8.53 0.66
CA TYR A 111 -1.87 8.83 -0.62
C TYR A 111 -2.05 10.29 -1.02
N ASN A 112 -3.25 10.85 -0.83
CA ASN A 112 -3.50 12.27 -1.12
C ASN A 112 -2.76 13.20 -0.15
N GLN A 113 -2.62 12.83 1.12
CA GLN A 113 -1.86 13.61 2.10
C GLN A 113 -0.35 13.60 1.81
N ALA A 114 0.20 12.45 1.43
CA ALA A 114 1.59 12.33 0.99
C ALA A 114 1.86 13.17 -0.27
N LEU A 115 0.90 13.21 -1.21
CA LEU A 115 0.98 14.04 -2.41
C LEU A 115 0.91 15.55 -2.10
N ALA A 116 0.15 15.95 -1.08
CA ALA A 116 0.05 17.35 -0.64
C ALA A 116 1.30 17.87 0.09
N GLY A 117 2.32 17.02 0.31
CA GLY A 117 3.54 17.39 1.03
C GLY A 117 3.35 17.62 2.52
N THR A 118 2.17 17.29 3.06
CA THR A 118 1.80 17.54 4.46
C THR A 118 2.42 16.52 5.41
N GLU A 119 2.79 15.33 4.93
CA GLU A 119 3.52 14.33 5.73
C GLU A 119 4.69 13.72 4.98
N THR A 120 5.87 13.77 5.60
CA THR A 120 7.04 12.93 5.28
C THR A 120 6.77 11.47 5.67
N ILE A 121 5.68 10.90 5.17
CA ILE A 121 5.52 9.45 5.14
C ILE A 121 6.49 8.98 4.05
N ALA A 122 7.57 8.30 4.46
CA ALA A 122 8.47 7.62 3.54
C ALA A 122 7.62 6.90 2.47
N PRO A 123 7.88 7.11 1.17
CA PRO A 123 7.10 6.47 0.13
C PRO A 123 7.00 4.98 0.44
N PRO A 124 5.79 4.39 0.48
CA PRO A 124 5.62 3.00 0.84
C PRO A 124 6.58 2.17 -0.01
N GLU A 125 7.38 1.29 0.61
CA GLU A 125 8.30 0.38 -0.10
C GLU A 125 7.59 -0.47 -1.17
N ASP A 126 6.25 -0.51 -1.11
CA ASP A 126 5.35 -1.15 -2.06
C ASP A 126 5.11 -0.34 -3.35
N PHE A 127 5.67 0.86 -3.50
CA PHE A 127 5.81 1.54 -4.81
C PHE A 127 6.93 0.89 -5.64
N LYS A 128 7.00 -0.43 -5.63
CA LYS A 128 7.58 -1.17 -6.73
C LYS A 128 6.40 -1.48 -7.63
N MET A 129 6.25 -0.67 -8.68
CA MET A 129 5.67 -1.23 -9.90
C MET A 129 6.36 -2.58 -10.09
N PRO A 130 5.63 -3.70 -10.30
CA PRO A 130 6.27 -4.81 -10.97
C PRO A 130 6.82 -4.15 -12.23
N ALA A 131 8.14 -3.99 -12.31
CA ALA A 131 8.75 -3.39 -13.48
C ALA A 131 8.10 -4.13 -14.65
N ALA A 132 7.56 -3.40 -15.63
CA ALA A 132 6.84 -3.99 -16.74
C ALA A 132 7.75 -4.89 -17.64
N GLY A 133 8.92 -5.30 -17.14
CA GLY A 133 9.59 -6.52 -17.57
C GLY A 133 8.85 -7.71 -16.96
N GLY A 134 8.15 -8.46 -17.81
CA GLY A 134 7.47 -9.69 -17.42
C GLY A 134 8.35 -10.54 -16.52
N SER A 135 7.85 -10.84 -15.31
CA SER A 135 8.55 -11.73 -14.40
C SER A 135 8.71 -13.08 -15.08
N ILE A 136 9.95 -13.48 -15.40
CA ILE A 136 10.26 -14.80 -15.96
C ILE A 136 9.65 -15.89 -15.05
N ILE A 137 9.71 -15.68 -13.74
CA ILE A 137 9.08 -16.55 -12.75
C ILE A 137 7.56 -16.59 -12.95
N GLY A 138 6.92 -15.43 -13.11
CA GLY A 138 5.49 -15.35 -13.41
C GLY A 138 5.10 -16.04 -14.72
N GLY A 139 5.92 -15.88 -15.77
CA GLY A 139 5.73 -16.55 -17.06
C GLY A 139 5.88 -18.07 -16.97
N ILE A 140 6.88 -18.56 -16.24
CA ILE A 140 7.09 -19.99 -15.99
C ILE A 140 5.91 -20.57 -15.17
N CYS A 141 5.47 -19.88 -14.13
CA CYS A 141 4.31 -20.31 -13.34
C CYS A 141 3.04 -20.38 -14.19
N LEU A 142 2.81 -19.38 -15.05
CA LEU A 142 1.65 -19.34 -15.94
C LEU A 142 1.71 -20.45 -17.00
N LEU A 143 2.90 -20.71 -17.55
CA LEU A 143 3.13 -21.80 -18.51
C LEU A 143 2.86 -23.16 -17.87
N GLY A 144 3.37 -23.40 -16.66
CA GLY A 144 3.13 -24.63 -15.92
C GLY A 144 1.65 -24.84 -15.58
N LEU A 145 0.98 -23.80 -15.07
CA LEU A 145 -0.46 -23.84 -14.77
C LEU A 145 -1.27 -24.11 -16.05
N GLY A 146 -0.93 -23.44 -17.15
CA GLY A 146 -1.54 -23.67 -18.45
C GLY A 146 -1.36 -25.11 -18.92
N ALA A 147 -0.16 -25.67 -18.80
CA ALA A 147 0.11 -27.07 -19.19
C ALA A 147 -0.65 -28.09 -18.33
N ILE A 148 -0.81 -27.83 -17.03
CA ILE A 148 -1.58 -28.67 -16.10
C ILE A 148 -3.07 -28.67 -16.49
N LEU A 149 -3.65 -27.49 -16.73
CA LEU A 149 -5.05 -27.36 -17.15
C LEU A 149 -5.28 -27.97 -18.53
N LEU A 150 -4.37 -27.72 -19.47
CA LEU A 150 -4.43 -28.28 -20.82
C LEU A 150 -4.32 -29.81 -20.77
N SER A 151 -3.54 -30.36 -19.83
CA SER A 151 -3.39 -31.81 -19.68
C SER A 151 -4.72 -32.50 -19.36
N ASN A 152 -5.51 -31.90 -18.48
CA ASN A 152 -6.85 -32.37 -18.17
C ASN A 152 -7.80 -32.24 -19.37
N THR A 153 -7.76 -31.13 -20.10
CA THR A 153 -8.67 -30.89 -21.24
C THR A 153 -8.35 -31.71 -22.49
N LEU A 154 -7.06 -31.92 -22.80
CA LEU A 154 -6.62 -32.54 -24.05
C LEU A 154 -6.34 -34.04 -23.94
N PHE A 155 -5.90 -34.50 -22.76
CA PHE A 155 -5.48 -35.89 -22.55
C PHE A 155 -6.35 -36.64 -21.53
N ASP A 156 -7.43 -36.01 -21.03
CA ASP A 156 -8.34 -36.55 -20.01
C ASP A 156 -7.60 -37.03 -18.74
N LEU A 157 -6.45 -36.40 -18.46
CA LEU A 157 -5.63 -36.71 -17.30
C LEU A 157 -6.28 -36.16 -16.03
N SER A 158 -6.64 -37.06 -15.12
CA SER A 158 -7.15 -36.72 -13.79
C SER A 158 -6.22 -35.76 -13.03
N LEU A 159 -6.78 -34.65 -12.54
CA LEU A 159 -6.13 -33.66 -11.67
C LEU A 159 -6.17 -34.04 -10.18
N ALA A 160 -6.60 -35.26 -9.83
CA ALA A 160 -6.70 -35.69 -8.43
C ALA A 160 -5.35 -35.57 -7.69
N TRP A 161 -4.25 -35.85 -8.38
CA TRP A 161 -2.91 -35.68 -7.80
C TRP A 161 -2.59 -34.21 -7.46
N VAL A 162 -3.14 -33.23 -8.20
CA VAL A 162 -2.99 -31.80 -7.89
C VAL A 162 -3.84 -31.42 -6.68
N GLU A 163 -5.03 -31.99 -6.57
CA GLU A 163 -5.93 -31.82 -5.42
C GLU A 163 -5.32 -32.36 -4.12
N ASP A 164 -4.57 -33.45 -4.19
CA ASP A 164 -3.87 -33.97 -3.01
C ASP A 164 -2.63 -33.13 -2.64
N TRP A 165 -1.97 -32.51 -3.63
CA TRP A 165 -0.68 -31.84 -3.46
C TRP A 165 -0.73 -30.30 -3.35
N TRP A 166 -1.86 -29.63 -3.63
CA TRP A 166 -1.97 -28.17 -3.48
C TRP A 166 -1.65 -27.65 -2.06
N PRO A 167 -1.92 -28.37 -0.95
CA PRO A 167 -1.53 -27.89 0.38
C PRO A 167 -0.01 -27.81 0.53
N VAL A 168 0.73 -28.73 -0.09
CA VAL A 168 2.21 -28.74 -0.08
C VAL A 168 2.74 -27.50 -0.81
N ALA A 169 2.11 -27.12 -1.93
CA ALA A 169 2.47 -25.93 -2.68
C ALA A 169 2.31 -24.63 -1.86
N LEU A 170 1.35 -24.56 -0.94
CA LEU A 170 1.20 -23.43 0.00
C LEU A 170 2.11 -23.54 1.22
N PHE A 171 2.45 -24.76 1.64
CA PHE A 171 3.30 -25.02 2.80
C PHE A 171 4.75 -24.58 2.57
N ILE A 172 5.32 -24.85 1.39
CA ILE A 172 6.72 -24.55 1.05
C ILE A 172 7.05 -23.05 1.21
N PRO A 173 6.29 -22.10 0.62
CA PRO A 173 6.51 -20.67 0.84
C PRO A 173 6.40 -20.26 2.31
N GLY A 174 5.47 -20.86 3.06
CA GLY A 174 5.29 -20.61 4.49
C GLY A 174 6.52 -20.98 5.31
N VAL A 175 7.06 -22.19 5.10
CA VAL A 175 8.29 -22.64 5.78
C VAL A 175 9.49 -21.78 5.36
N TRP A 176 9.61 -21.48 4.09
CA TRP A 176 10.71 -20.65 3.57
C TRP A 176 10.73 -19.26 4.21
N LEU A 177 9.56 -18.61 4.38
CA LEU A 177 9.45 -17.32 5.05
C LEU A 177 9.88 -17.39 6.53
N ILE A 178 9.51 -18.47 7.24
CA ILE A 178 9.92 -18.66 8.64
C ILE A 178 11.44 -18.81 8.73
N VAL A 179 12.03 -19.68 7.92
CA VAL A 179 13.48 -19.91 7.91
C VAL A 179 14.23 -18.62 7.57
N ARG A 180 13.77 -17.91 6.54
CA ARG A 180 14.34 -16.62 6.15
C ARG A 180 14.24 -15.59 7.28
N SER A 181 13.10 -15.52 7.96
CA SER A 181 12.91 -14.58 9.08
C SER A 181 13.85 -14.85 10.25
N ILE A 182 14.27 -16.10 10.46
CA ILE A 182 15.23 -16.47 11.49
C ILE A 182 16.66 -16.12 11.04
N GLN A 183 17.01 -16.41 9.79
CA GLN A 183 18.33 -16.08 9.21
C GLN A 183 18.61 -14.58 9.25
N GLU A 184 17.61 -13.75 8.92
CA GLU A 184 17.73 -12.28 8.99
C GLU A 184 17.95 -11.78 10.43
N ARG A 185 17.35 -12.44 11.42
CA ARG A 185 17.54 -12.10 12.86
C ARG A 185 18.93 -12.49 13.36
N THR A 186 19.43 -13.66 12.98
CA THR A 186 20.78 -14.12 13.38
C THR A 186 21.87 -13.30 12.71
N ALA A 187 21.72 -12.98 11.41
CA ALA A 187 22.67 -12.14 10.68
C ALA A 187 22.74 -10.69 11.23
N GLY A 188 21.61 -10.15 11.70
CA GLY A 188 21.57 -8.84 12.35
C GLY A 188 22.18 -8.80 13.76
N ALA A 189 22.32 -9.95 14.43
CA ALA A 189 22.92 -10.06 15.76
C ALA A 189 24.46 -10.10 15.69
N ASP A 190 25.04 -10.89 14.78
CA ASP A 190 26.50 -10.96 14.59
C ASP A 190 27.10 -9.64 14.07
N GLY A 191 26.36 -8.87 13.28
CA GLY A 191 26.81 -7.59 12.75
C GLY A 191 26.97 -6.48 13.80
N LYS A 192 26.31 -6.59 14.97
CA LYS A 192 26.41 -5.61 16.05
C LYS A 192 27.58 -5.85 17.00
N VAL A 193 28.00 -7.12 17.17
CA VAL A 193 29.09 -7.49 18.08
C VAL A 193 30.46 -7.09 17.55
N THR A 194 30.63 -6.93 16.23
CA THR A 194 31.93 -6.62 15.61
C THR A 194 32.22 -5.11 15.48
N GLN A 195 31.26 -4.22 15.81
CA GLN A 195 31.45 -2.76 15.75
C GLN A 195 31.78 -2.11 17.10
N GLU A 196 31.85 -2.89 18.19
CA GLU A 196 32.18 -2.39 19.53
C GLU A 196 33.63 -2.68 19.98
N ASP A 197 34.48 -3.26 19.11
CA ASP A 197 35.91 -3.53 19.35
C ASP A 197 36.84 -2.57 18.57
#